data_AF-A0A661BC63-F1
#
_entry.id   AF-A0A661BC63-F1
#
_cell.length_a   1.000
_cell.length_b   1.000
_cell.length_c   1.000
_cell.angle_alpha   90.00
_cell.angle_beta   90.00
_cell.angle_gamma   90.00
#
_symmetry.space_group_name_H-M   'P 1'
#
loop_
_entity.id
_entity.type
_entity.pdbx_description
1 polymer ?
#
loop_
_entity_poly.entity_id
_entity_poly.type
_entity_poly.pdbx_seq_one_letter_code
_entity_poly.pdbx_strand_id
1 'polypeptide(L)'
;MLAAAEFYISFYFENTHFFQIVLSEHYRGVGGHPGPLKKRIFEGYRHYIELLSEVIDSDPSIFRISLPAQQIAVFFITTINGFVGQHFLMKEKQGKPSETARLAFDFFANGALANKGEI
;
A
#
# COMPACT_ATOMS: atom_id res chain seq x y z
N MET A 1 -2.96 -4.67 10.73
CA MET A 1 -3.03 -4.53 9.25
C MET A 1 -4.14 -3.59 8.79
N LEU A 2 -5.43 -3.83 9.11
CA LEU A 2 -6.50 -2.87 8.74
C LEU A 2 -6.23 -1.43 9.24
N ALA A 3 -5.85 -1.26 10.51
CA ALA A 3 -5.47 0.06 11.05
C ALA A 3 -4.31 0.72 10.27
N ALA A 4 -3.38 -0.06 9.70
CA ALA A 4 -2.30 0.45 8.87
C ALA A 4 -2.81 0.91 7.48
N ALA A 5 -3.83 0.24 6.94
CA ALA A 5 -4.51 0.67 5.71
C ALA A 5 -5.28 1.97 5.96
N GLU A 6 -6.01 2.04 7.07
CA GLU A 6 -6.76 3.23 7.50
C GLU A 6 -5.83 4.43 7.70
N PHE A 7 -4.69 4.23 8.36
CA PHE A 7 -3.68 5.27 8.53
C PHE A 7 -3.16 5.78 7.17
N TYR A 8 -2.70 4.88 6.30
CA TYR A 8 -2.09 5.27 5.03
C TYR A 8 -3.09 5.98 4.10
N ILE A 9 -4.31 5.46 4.00
CA ILE A 9 -5.34 6.03 3.13
C ILE A 9 -5.85 7.35 3.69
N SER A 10 -6.07 7.47 5.00
CA SER A 10 -6.46 8.75 5.60
C SER A 10 -5.37 9.80 5.39
N PHE A 11 -4.10 9.43 5.62
CA PHE A 11 -2.97 10.31 5.36
C PHE A 11 -2.91 10.77 3.89
N TYR A 12 -3.17 9.88 2.93
CA TYR A 12 -3.27 10.25 1.52
C TYR A 12 -4.41 11.24 1.26
N PHE A 13 -5.62 10.97 1.76
CA PHE A 13 -6.79 11.82 1.52
C PHE A 13 -6.58 13.23 2.09
N GLU A 14 -6.06 13.33 3.31
CA GLU A 14 -5.73 14.61 3.96
C GLU A 14 -4.62 15.38 3.23
N ASN A 15 -3.72 14.69 2.54
CA ASN A 15 -2.58 15.27 1.84
C ASN A 15 -2.65 15.08 0.32
N THR A 16 -3.87 15.02 -0.24
CA THR A 16 -4.09 14.63 -1.65
C THR A 16 -3.19 15.44 -2.59
N HIS A 17 -3.14 16.76 -2.45
CA HIS A 17 -2.33 17.61 -3.34
C HIS A 17 -0.83 17.27 -3.33
N PHE A 18 -0.27 17.01 -2.14
CA PHE A 18 1.12 16.59 -2.00
C PHE A 18 1.36 15.26 -2.72
N PHE A 19 0.46 14.30 -2.53
CA PHE A 19 0.56 13.00 -3.18
C PHE A 19 0.36 13.07 -4.70
N GLN A 20 -0.46 14.00 -5.21
CA GLN A 20 -0.59 14.22 -6.65
C GLN A 20 0.74 14.63 -7.29
N ILE A 21 1.47 15.55 -6.63
CA ILE A 21 2.81 15.97 -7.09
C ILE A 21 3.77 14.79 -7.03
N VAL A 22 3.81 14.08 -5.89
CA VAL A 22 4.66 12.91 -5.65
C VAL A 22 4.42 11.80 -6.69
N LEU A 23 3.16 11.45 -6.96
CA LEU A 23 2.80 10.43 -7.94
C LEU A 23 3.12 10.91 -9.36
N SER A 24 2.85 12.17 -9.69
CA SER A 24 3.18 12.72 -11.00
C SER A 24 4.69 12.66 -11.29
N GLU A 25 5.53 12.94 -10.28
CA GLU A 25 6.99 12.83 -10.37
C GLU A 25 7.46 11.37 -10.37
N HIS A 26 6.78 10.48 -9.63
CA HIS A 26 7.05 9.04 -9.62
C HIS A 26 6.87 8.43 -11.04
N TYR A 27 5.81 8.84 -11.74
CA TYR A 27 5.45 8.34 -13.07
C TYR A 27 6.06 9.14 -14.24
N ARG A 28 6.46 10.41 -14.06
CA ARG A 28 7.15 11.21 -15.09
C ARG A 28 8.50 10.61 -15.53
N GLY A 29 9.07 9.70 -14.75
CA GLY A 29 10.37 9.09 -15.00
C GLY A 29 10.33 7.61 -15.41
N VAL A 30 9.25 7.10 -16.02
CA VAL A 30 9.25 5.74 -16.60
C VAL A 30 10.12 5.76 -17.87
N GLY A 31 11.43 5.55 -17.71
CA GLY A 31 12.44 5.54 -18.77
C GLY A 31 13.76 6.28 -18.47
N GLY A 32 13.87 7.02 -17.36
CA GLY A 32 15.05 7.80 -16.99
C GLY A 32 15.54 7.56 -15.55
N HIS A 33 16.71 8.11 -15.19
CA HIS A 33 17.24 8.02 -13.83
C HIS A 33 16.27 8.61 -12.81
N PRO A 34 16.00 7.91 -11.68
CA PRO A 34 15.10 8.43 -10.66
C PRO A 34 15.68 9.70 -10.05
N GLY A 35 14.94 10.80 -10.17
CA GLY A 35 15.27 12.06 -9.51
C GLY A 35 15.30 11.92 -7.98
N PRO A 36 15.84 12.92 -7.25
CA PRO A 36 16.01 12.85 -5.79
C PRO A 36 14.71 12.55 -5.03
N LEU A 37 13.58 13.07 -5.51
CA LEU A 37 12.26 12.82 -4.91
C LEU A 37 11.85 11.34 -5.05
N LYS A 38 12.03 10.74 -6.24
CA LYS A 38 11.73 9.33 -6.48
C LYS A 38 12.56 8.41 -5.58
N LYS A 39 13.84 8.72 -5.35
CA LYS A 39 14.69 7.98 -4.40
C LYS A 39 14.15 8.03 -2.96
N ARG A 40 13.78 9.23 -2.48
CA ARG A 40 13.21 9.42 -1.13
C ARG A 40 11.88 8.69 -0.95
N ILE A 41 11.04 8.65 -1.98
CA ILE A 41 9.79 7.88 -1.97
C ILE A 41 10.08 6.39 -1.81
N PHE A 42 11.03 5.84 -2.57
CA PHE A 42 11.43 4.43 -2.43
C PHE A 42 12.06 4.12 -1.07
N GLU A 43 12.83 5.05 -0.49
CA GLU A 43 13.33 4.93 0.87
C GLU A 43 12.20 4.87 1.89
N GLY A 44 11.20 5.75 1.77
CA GLY A 44 10.00 5.71 2.61
C GLY A 44 9.24 4.39 2.50
N TYR A 45 9.05 3.87 1.28
CA TYR A 45 8.42 2.56 1.08
C TYR A 45 9.23 1.44 1.72
N ARG A 46 10.56 1.45 1.59
CA ARG A 46 11.41 0.43 2.20
C ARG A 46 11.25 0.39 3.72
N HIS A 47 11.33 1.55 4.38
CA HIS A 47 11.16 1.64 5.82
C HIS A 47 9.77 1.21 6.28
N TYR A 48 8.73 1.53 5.50
CA TYR A 48 7.38 1.10 5.84
C TYR A 48 7.19 -0.41 5.64
N ILE A 49 7.80 -1.00 4.60
CA ILE A 49 7.84 -2.47 4.40
C ILE A 49 8.53 -3.14 5.58
N GLU A 50 9.68 -2.64 6.02
CA GLU A 50 10.44 -3.16 7.17
C GLU A 50 9.57 -3.15 8.43
N LEU A 51 8.96 -2.01 8.76
CA LEU A 51 8.07 -1.88 9.91
C LEU A 51 6.89 -2.86 9.87
N LEU A 52 6.22 -2.98 8.72
CA LEU A 52 5.10 -3.91 8.58
C LEU A 52 5.55 -5.36 8.70
N SER A 53 6.74 -5.70 8.21
CA SER A 53 7.31 -7.03 8.31
C SER A 53 7.55 -7.40 9.77
N GLU A 54 8.14 -6.50 10.55
CA GLU A 54 8.36 -6.70 11.99
C GLU A 54 7.04 -6.91 12.75
N VAL A 55 6.01 -6.14 12.42
CA VAL A 55 4.68 -6.31 13.04
C VAL A 55 4.08 -7.68 12.69
N ILE A 56 4.21 -8.12 11.44
CA ILE A 56 3.72 -9.43 10.99
C ILE A 56 4.47 -10.57 11.69
N ASP A 57 5.80 -10.47 11.79
CA ASP A 57 6.63 -11.47 12.47
C ASP A 57 6.35 -11.52 13.98
N SER A 58 6.00 -10.38 14.59
CA SER A 58 5.68 -10.31 16.02
C SER A 58 4.37 -10.99 16.40
N ASP A 59 3.46 -11.20 15.45
CA ASP A 59 2.18 -11.86 15.66
C ASP A 59 1.85 -12.83 14.49
N PRO A 60 2.35 -14.09 14.58
CA PRO A 60 2.10 -15.11 13.56
C PRO A 60 0.62 -15.53 13.48
N SER A 61 -0.25 -15.07 14.38
CA SER A 61 -1.69 -15.28 14.28
C SER A 61 -2.33 -14.41 13.20
N ILE A 62 -1.71 -13.26 12.85
CA ILE A 62 -2.19 -12.35 11.81
C ILE A 62 -2.17 -13.04 10.44
N PHE A 63 -1.11 -13.79 10.15
CA PHE A 63 -0.98 -14.55 8.90
C PHE A 63 -0.42 -15.95 9.18
N ARG A 64 -1.32 -16.95 9.25
CA ARG A 64 -0.94 -18.37 9.12
C ARG A 64 -0.59 -18.73 7.67
N ILE A 65 0.26 -17.94 7.02
CA ILE A 65 0.58 -18.05 5.59
C ILE A 65 2.04 -18.48 5.47
N SER A 66 2.35 -19.30 4.46
CA SER A 66 3.70 -19.77 4.12
C SER A 66 4.63 -18.69 3.54
N LEU A 67 4.14 -17.48 3.31
CA LEU A 67 4.90 -16.39 2.68
C LEU A 67 5.74 -15.63 3.73
N PRO A 68 6.97 -15.22 3.39
CA PRO A 68 7.76 -14.34 4.25
C PRO A 68 7.04 -13.03 4.57
N ALA A 69 7.16 -12.52 5.80
CA ALA A 69 6.52 -11.28 6.25
C ALA A 69 6.78 -10.09 5.33
N GLN A 70 8.01 -9.99 4.79
CA GLN A 70 8.37 -8.96 3.81
C GLN A 70 7.56 -9.04 2.52
N GLN A 71 7.25 -10.23 2.01
CA GLN A 71 6.42 -10.39 0.82
C GLN A 71 4.97 -9.99 1.10
N ILE A 72 4.47 -10.32 2.29
CA ILE A 72 3.13 -9.91 2.74
C ILE A 72 3.06 -8.39 2.86
N ALA A 73 4.07 -7.75 3.46
CA ALA A 73 4.17 -6.29 3.58
C ALA A 73 4.24 -5.58 2.21
N VAL A 74 5.03 -6.12 1.27
CA VAL A 74 5.10 -5.62 -0.12
C VAL A 74 3.76 -5.74 -0.81
N PHE A 75 3.11 -6.91 -0.72
CA PHE A 75 1.80 -7.13 -1.32
C PHE A 75 0.77 -6.16 -0.75
N PHE A 76 0.72 -6.02 0.57
CA PHE A 76 -0.15 -5.06 1.26
C PHE A 76 0.05 -3.63 0.74
N ILE A 77 1.28 -3.10 0.75
CA ILE A 77 1.56 -1.75 0.27
C ILE A 77 1.20 -1.57 -1.20
N THR A 78 1.46 -2.58 -2.03
CA THR A 78 1.11 -2.55 -3.45
C THR A 78 -0.40 -2.47 -3.64
N THR A 79 -1.18 -3.25 -2.89
CA THR A 79 -2.64 -3.17 -2.88
C THR A 79 -3.11 -1.78 -2.47
N ILE A 80 -2.64 -1.26 -1.33
CA ILE A 80 -3.04 0.06 -0.85
C ILE A 80 -2.74 1.15 -1.89
N ASN A 81 -1.53 1.16 -2.45
CA ASN A 81 -1.14 2.12 -3.49
C ASN A 81 -1.96 1.97 -4.77
N GLY A 82 -2.40 0.76 -5.12
CA GLY A 82 -3.31 0.51 -6.24
C GLY A 82 -4.65 1.23 -6.04
N PHE A 83 -5.26 1.11 -4.86
CA PHE A 83 -6.51 1.80 -4.53
C PHE A 83 -6.32 3.32 -4.49
N VAL A 84 -5.25 3.80 -3.86
CA VAL A 84 -4.90 5.23 -3.84
C VAL A 84 -4.68 5.78 -5.26
N GLY A 85 -4.00 5.02 -6.12
CA GLY A 85 -3.75 5.37 -7.52
C GLY A 85 -5.02 5.36 -8.37
N GLN A 86 -5.93 4.40 -8.17
CA GLN A 86 -7.24 4.40 -8.84
C GLN A 86 -8.06 5.63 -8.46
N HIS A 87 -8.07 6.01 -7.18
CA HIS A 87 -8.67 7.27 -6.75
C HIS A 87 -8.07 8.49 -7.46
N PHE A 88 -6.75 8.52 -7.65
CA PHE A 88 -6.07 9.60 -8.38
C PHE A 88 -6.43 9.63 -9.88
N LEU A 89 -6.37 8.48 -10.55
CA LEU A 89 -6.45 8.38 -12.01
C LEU A 89 -7.88 8.43 -12.54
N MET A 90 -8.83 7.81 -11.83
CA MET A 90 -10.21 7.65 -12.32
C MET A 90 -11.11 8.84 -11.96
N LYS A 91 -10.65 9.79 -11.13
CA LYS A 91 -11.48 10.89 -10.57
C LYS A 91 -12.82 10.39 -10.01
N GLU A 92 -12.85 9.17 -9.52
CA GLU A 92 -14.08 8.57 -8.97
C GLU A 92 -14.55 9.38 -7.77
N LYS A 93 -15.88 9.36 -7.54
CA LYS A 93 -16.49 9.97 -6.36
C LYS A 93 -15.75 9.46 -5.13
N GLN A 94 -15.27 10.40 -4.31
CA GLN A 94 -14.57 10.08 -3.07
C GLN A 94 -15.50 9.26 -2.16
N GLY A 95 -15.22 7.96 -2.03
CA GLY A 95 -15.70 7.17 -0.90
C GLY A 95 -15.05 7.69 0.38
N LYS A 96 -15.61 7.33 1.54
CA LYS A 96 -14.95 7.70 2.80
C LYS A 96 -13.60 6.98 2.90
N PRO A 97 -12.53 7.60 3.43
CA PRO A 97 -11.23 6.95 3.59
C PRO A 97 -11.30 5.58 4.25
N SER A 98 -12.18 5.43 5.24
CA SER A 98 -12.45 4.17 5.95
C SER A 98 -13.04 3.07 5.06
N GLU A 99 -13.89 3.44 4.09
CA GLU A 99 -14.50 2.49 3.15
C GLU A 99 -13.45 2.01 2.14
N THR A 100 -12.64 2.93 1.60
CA THR A 100 -11.51 2.58 0.75
C THR A 100 -10.50 1.70 1.48
N ALA A 101 -10.16 2.02 2.73
CA ALA A 101 -9.23 1.23 3.52
C ALA A 101 -9.73 -0.19 3.76
N ARG A 102 -11.04 -0.33 4.01
CA ARG A 102 -11.66 -1.64 4.16
C ARG A 102 -11.63 -2.44 2.86
N LEU A 103 -12.02 -1.84 1.73
CA LEU A 103 -11.98 -2.53 0.43
C LEU A 103 -10.56 -2.97 0.05
N ALA A 104 -9.57 -2.10 0.26
CA ALA A 104 -8.18 -2.43 -0.02
C ALA A 104 -7.66 -3.53 0.91
N PHE A 105 -8.04 -3.49 2.19
CA PHE A 105 -7.70 -4.55 3.15
C PHE A 105 -8.36 -5.88 2.80
N ASP A 106 -9.66 -5.88 2.46
CA ASP A 106 -10.39 -7.09 2.10
C ASP A 106 -9.82 -7.72 0.82
N PHE A 107 -9.46 -6.91 -0.18
CA PHE A 107 -8.77 -7.38 -1.39
C PHE A 107 -7.43 -8.04 -1.05
N PHE A 108 -6.62 -7.38 -0.22
CA PHE A 108 -5.35 -7.93 0.25
C PHE A 108 -5.56 -9.23 1.04
N ALA A 109 -6.51 -9.27 1.98
CA ALA A 109 -6.77 -10.44 2.82
C ALA A 109 -7.22 -11.64 1.97
N ASN A 110 -8.12 -11.42 1.01
CA ASN A 110 -8.55 -12.45 0.08
C ASN A 110 -7.40 -12.94 -0.81
N GLY A 111 -6.56 -12.04 -1.33
CA GLY A 111 -5.38 -12.42 -2.11
C GLY A 111 -4.32 -13.18 -1.30
N ALA A 112 -4.16 -12.84 -0.02
CA ALA A 112 -3.26 -13.54 0.89
C ALA A 112 -3.79 -14.95 1.23
N LEU A 113 -5.10 -15.11 1.36
CA LEU A 113 -5.76 -16.40 1.61
C LEU A 113 -5.77 -17.31 0.36
N ALA A 114 -5.94 -16.75 -0.84
CA ALA A 114 -5.84 -17.48 -2.11
C ALA A 114 -4.49 -18.20 -2.30
N ASN A 115 -3.42 -17.66 -1.70
CA ASN A 115 -2.08 -18.27 -1.74
C ASN A 115 -1.87 -19.42 -0.73
N LYS A 116 -2.91 -19.85 0.01
CA LYS A 116 -2.87 -21.04 0.88
C LYS A 116 -3.11 -22.37 0.14
N GLY A 117 -3.33 -22.34 -1.18
CA GLY A 117 -3.61 -23.55 -1.96
C GLY A 117 -5.06 -24.01 -1.92
N GLU A 118 -6.00 -23.14 -1.54
CA GLU A 118 -7.45 -23.38 -1.60
C GLU A 118 -8.08 -22.62 -2.78
N ILE A 119 -7.67 -22.97 -4.01
CA ILE A 119 -8.40 -22.68 -5.26
C ILE A 119 -8.38 -23.95 -6.11
#